data_AF-A0A8T5QAR0-F1
#
_entry.id   AF-A0A8T5QAR0-F1
#
_cell.length_a   1.000
_cell.length_b   1.000
_cell.length_c   1.000
_cell.angle_alpha   90.00
_cell.angle_beta   90.00
_cell.angle_gamma   90.00
#
_symmetry.space_group_name_H-M   'P 1'
#
loop_
_entity.id
_entity.type
_entity.pdbx_description
1 polymer ?
#
loop_
_entity_poly.entity_id
_entity_poly.type
_entity_poly.pdbx_seq_one_letter_code
_entity_poly.pdbx_strand_id
1 'polypeptide(L)' 'MPRKWAKVMPGGLYGWKKTQSDSARHAILNKAVKKDSYATIIRRLNQLRNVTKDKETKKAMEKDMQYLKEKHKK' A
#
# COMPACT_ATOMS: atom_id res chain seq x y z
N MET A 1 -10.04 -25.45 11.20
CA MET A 1 -10.48 -24.04 11.14
C MET A 1 -9.70 -23.32 10.05
N PRO A 2 -10.24 -23.10 8.84
CA PRO A 2 -9.52 -22.35 7.83
C PRO A 2 -9.38 -20.91 8.35
N ARG A 3 -8.13 -20.44 8.48
CA ARG A 3 -7.81 -19.08 8.88
C ARG A 3 -8.69 -18.16 8.03
N LYS A 4 -9.59 -17.41 8.66
CA LYS A 4 -10.38 -16.37 7.98
C LYS A 4 -9.35 -15.40 7.41
N TRP A 5 -8.94 -15.66 6.17
CA TRP A 5 -8.21 -14.71 5.35
C TRP A 5 -8.99 -13.42 5.50
N ALA A 6 -8.35 -12.39 6.05
CA ALA A 6 -8.96 -11.08 6.13
C ALA A 6 -9.62 -10.88 4.77
N LYS A 7 -10.95 -10.65 4.75
CA LYS A 7 -11.61 -10.06 3.59
C LYS A 7 -10.78 -8.82 3.31
N VAL A 8 -9.77 -8.95 2.45
CA VAL A 8 -8.97 -7.85 1.97
C VAL A 8 -10.04 -7.03 1.29
N MET A 9 -10.44 -5.94 1.95
CA MET A 9 -11.67 -5.24 1.62
C MET A 9 -11.75 -5.06 0.10
N PRO A 10 -12.95 -5.09 -0.51
CA PRO A 10 -13.15 -4.78 -1.93
C PRO A 10 -12.85 -3.29 -2.16
N GLY A 11 -11.57 -2.95 -2.10
CA GLY A 11 -11.03 -1.64 -1.79
C GLY A 11 -9.53 -1.73 -1.58
N GLY A 12 -8.83 -2.53 -2.41
CA GLY A 12 -7.39 -2.36 -2.63
C GLY A 12 -7.11 -0.88 -2.87
N LEU A 13 -5.97 -0.38 -2.39
CA LEU A 13 -5.52 1.01 -2.53
C LEU A 13 -6.08 1.61 -3.83
N TYR A 14 -7.15 2.41 -3.74
CA TYR A 14 -8.04 2.70 -4.86
C TYR A 14 -7.25 3.18 -6.09
N GLY A 15 -7.12 2.33 -7.11
CA GLY A 15 -6.42 2.65 -8.35
C GLY A 15 -4.88 2.49 -8.33
N TRP A 16 -4.28 2.02 -7.23
CA TRP A 16 -2.85 1.72 -7.15
C TRP A 16 -2.52 0.49 -7.99
N LYS A 17 -1.57 0.65 -8.92
CA LYS A 17 -1.05 -0.44 -9.75
C LYS A 17 0.47 -0.37 -9.79
N LYS A 18 1.12 -1.53 -9.72
CA LYS A 18 2.59 -1.64 -9.83
C LYS A 18 3.16 -1.06 -11.13
N THR A 19 2.37 -1.08 -12.21
CA THR A 19 2.75 -0.58 -13.54
C THR A 19 2.66 0.94 -13.69
N GLN A 20 2.07 1.65 -12.72
CA GLN A 20 2.03 3.10 -12.73
C GLN A 20 3.38 3.69 -12.33
N SER A 21 3.65 4.90 -12.79
CA SER A 21 4.82 5.68 -12.35
C SER A 21 4.80 5.94 -10.84
N ASP A 22 5.99 6.10 -10.25
CA ASP A 22 6.15 6.37 -8.82
C ASP A 22 5.32 7.59 -8.38
N SER A 23 5.30 8.65 -9.18
CA SER A 23 4.49 9.86 -8.93
C SER A 23 2.99 9.57 -8.85
N ALA A 24 2.44 8.79 -9.78
CA ALA A 24 1.02 8.43 -9.77
C ALA A 24 0.66 7.57 -8.55
N ARG A 25 1.51 6.60 -8.19
CA ARG A 25 1.31 5.77 -6.99
C ARG A 25 1.37 6.61 -5.72
N HIS A 26 2.34 7.51 -5.60
CA HIS A 26 2.46 8.43 -4.48
C HIS A 26 1.23 9.35 -4.35
N ALA A 27 0.69 9.86 -5.47
CA ALA A 27 -0.52 10.68 -5.47
C ALA A 27 -1.73 9.91 -4.92
N ILE A 28 -1.91 8.66 -5.34
CA ILE A 28 -2.97 7.77 -4.85
C ILE A 28 -2.79 7.50 -3.35
N LEU A 29 -1.56 7.18 -2.93
CA LEU A 29 -1.25 6.93 -1.52
C LEU A 29 -1.52 8.16 -0.66
N ASN A 30 -1.16 9.35 -1.11
CA ASN A 30 -1.45 10.59 -0.40
C ASN A 30 -2.96 10.84 -0.26
N LYS A 31 -3.74 10.59 -1.31
CA LYS A 31 -5.21 10.66 -1.23
C LYS A 31 -5.76 9.63 -0.24
N ALA A 32 -5.23 8.41 -0.26
CA ALA A 32 -5.64 7.34 0.64
C ALA A 32 -5.29 7.64 2.11
N VAL A 33 -4.12 8.23 2.37
CA VAL A 33 -3.68 8.63 3.71
C VAL A 33 -4.60 9.71 4.28
N LYS A 34 -5.04 10.68 3.46
CA LYS A 34 -6.02 11.69 3.89
C LYS A 34 -7.37 11.09 4.29
N LYS A 35 -7.76 9.95 3.70
CA LYS A 35 -9.03 9.28 3.95
C LYS A 35 -8.98 8.32 5.14
N ASP A 36 -7.95 7.47 5.21
CA ASP A 36 -7.89 6.31 6.12
C ASP A 36 -6.81 6.42 7.20
N SER A 37 -6.02 7.51 7.23
CA SER A 37 -4.79 7.73 8.02
C SER A 37 -3.53 7.01 7.54
N TYR A 38 -2.37 7.57 7.86
CA TYR A 38 -1.05 7.03 7.51
C TYR A 38 -0.85 5.60 8.03
N ALA A 39 -1.16 5.35 9.31
CA ALA A 39 -0.97 4.05 9.95
C ALA A 39 -1.78 2.95 9.24
N THR A 40 -3.02 3.24 8.85
CA THR A 40 -3.87 2.31 8.10
C THR A 40 -3.29 1.98 6.73
N ILE A 41 -2.80 2.98 5.99
CA ILE A 41 -2.23 2.77 4.66
C ILE A 41 -0.94 1.95 4.72
N ILE A 42 -0.04 2.26 5.66
CA ILE A 42 1.17 1.46 5.89
C ILE A 42 0.81 0.01 6.25
N ARG A 43 -0.19 -0.21 7.11
CA ARG A 43 -0.64 -1.57 7.45
C ARG A 43 -1.16 -2.31 6.23
N ARG A 44 -1.94 -1.66 5.37
CA ARG A 44 -2.45 -2.26 4.12
C ARG A 44 -1.33 -2.61 3.14
N LEU A 45 -0.34 -1.72 2.96
CA LEU A 45 0.84 -2.00 2.15
C LEU A 45 1.63 -3.19 2.69
N ASN A 46 1.84 -3.26 4.00
CA ASN A 46 2.51 -4.42 4.64
C ASN A 46 1.74 -5.72 4.44
N GLN A 47 0.42 -5.70 4.60
CA GLN A 47 -0.42 -6.88 4.36
C GLN A 47 -0.27 -7.37 2.92
N LEU A 48 -0.38 -6.46 1.95
CA LEU A 48 -0.24 -6.78 0.53
C LEU A 48 1.17 -7.30 0.17
N ARG A 49 2.22 -6.70 0.73
CA ARG A 49 3.61 -7.16 0.56
C ARG A 49 3.79 -8.59 1.06
N ASN A 50 3.13 -8.97 2.16
CA ASN A 50 3.25 -10.30 2.75
C ASN A 50 2.49 -11.38 1.99
N VAL A 51 1.40 -11.02 1.28
CA VAL A 51 0.62 -11.99 0.48
C VAL A 51 1.06 -12.09 -0.98
N THR A 52 1.72 -11.07 -1.52
CA THR A 52 2.16 -11.12 -2.92
C THR A 52 3.41 -12.00 -3.07
N LYS A 53 3.42 -12.84 -4.11
CA LYS A 53 4.61 -13.62 -4.53
C LYS A 53 5.46 -12.88 -5.57
N ASP A 54 4.91 -11.81 -6.14
CA ASP A 54 5.57 -11.05 -7.19
C ASP A 54 6.63 -10.10 -6.63
N LYS A 55 7.88 -10.29 -7.06
CA LYS A 55 9.03 -9.50 -6.63
C LYS A 55 8.91 -8.02 -7.03
N GLU A 56 8.33 -7.73 -8.20
CA GLU A 56 8.18 -6.34 -8.66
C GLU A 56 7.17 -5.59 -7.80
N THR A 57 6.04 -6.23 -7.50
CA THR A 57 5.03 -5.69 -6.58
C THR A 57 5.64 -5.40 -5.21
N LYS A 58 6.48 -6.31 -4.66
CA LYS A 58 7.15 -6.07 -3.38
C LYS A 58 8.06 -4.84 -3.43
N LYS A 59 8.90 -4.73 -4.47
CA LYS A 59 9.83 -3.61 -4.63
C LYS A 59 9.10 -2.27 -4.77
N ALA A 60 8.00 -2.23 -5.53
CA ALA A 60 7.16 -1.04 -5.64
C ALA A 60 6.53 -0.65 -4.29
N MET A 61 6.00 -1.62 -3.54
CA MET A 61 5.43 -1.36 -2.21
C MET A 61 6.46 -0.89 -1.20
N GLU A 62 7.68 -1.44 -1.21
CA GLU A 62 8.75 -1.01 -0.30
C GLU A 62 9.17 0.43 -0.57
N LYS A 63 9.32 0.81 -1.84
CA LYS A 63 9.56 2.21 -2.23
C LYS A 63 8.45 3.12 -1.76
N ASP A 64 7.20 2.75 -2.03
CA ASP A 64 6.02 3.53 -1.69
C ASP A 64 5.84 3.67 -0.16
N MET A 65 6.16 2.62 0.61
CA MET A 65 6.21 2.64 2.07
C MET A 65 7.31 3.56 2.58
N GLN A 66 8.50 3.53 1.97
CA GLN A 66 9.62 4.40 2.33
C GLN A 66 9.26 5.87 2.08
N TYR A 67 8.67 6.18 0.93
CA TYR A 67 8.15 7.52 0.62
C TYR A 67 7.18 8.02 1.69
N LEU A 68 6.20 7.19 2.08
CA LEU A 68 5.24 7.56 3.11
C LEU A 68 5.90 7.74 4.48
N LYS A 69 6.88 6.91 4.84
CA LYS A 69 7.64 7.07 6.08
C LYS A 69 8.39 8.39 6.12
N GLU A 70 9.15 8.71 5.07
CA GLU A 70 9.93 9.96 4.98
C GLU A 70 9.02 11.18 5.05
N LYS A 71 7.90 11.15 4.32
CA LYS A 71 6.94 12.25 4.31
C LYS A 71 6.27 12.52 5.66
N HIS A 72 6.02 11.47 6.43
CA HIS A 72 5.32 11.54 7.71
C HIS A 72 6.26 11.49 8.93
N LYS A 73 7.58 11.57 8.73
CA LYS A 73 8.61 11.54 9.79
C LYS A 73 8.74 12.85 10.57
N LYS A 74 7.64 13.61 10.72
CA LYS A 74 7.62 14.84 11.54
C LYS A 74 7.66 14.50 13.02
#